data_AF-A0A954IMV1-F1
#
_entry.id   AF-A0A954IMV1-F1
#
_cell.length_a   1.000
_cell.length_b   1.000
_cell.length_c   1.000
_cell.angle_alpha   90.00
_cell.angle_beta   90.00
_cell.angle_gamma   90.00
#
_symmetry.space_group_name_H-M   'P 1'
#
loop_
_entity.id
_entity.type
_entity.pdbx_description
1 polymer ?
#
loop_
_entity_poly.entity_id
_entity_poly.type
_entity_poly.pdbx_seq_one_letter_code
_entity_poly.pdbx_strand_id
1 'polypeptide(L)'
;LPAQETGGVPRAYRNELRRIEDASPLLADYPEFFEPIIEQAHYEAPAIVDDEGADLHVRAWRFSYNARGIIEMPNHLNARNTAVIMVHPWGIDDGQGWNTPEPAGVADFCTKEKNHLAGRHTREVVRPLLNSLRGRAAFVMYSLPGAKDPIRRKLYRSLSHTPTEQDRKSG
;
A
#
# COMPACT_ATOMS: atom_id res chain seq x y z
N LEU A 1 -5.48 32.93 3.75
CA LEU A 1 -6.75 32.87 4.50
C LEU A 1 -6.64 31.72 5.49
N PRO A 2 -6.83 31.93 6.80
CA PRO A 2 -6.90 30.81 7.73
C PRO A 2 -8.10 29.95 7.38
N ALA A 3 -7.94 28.62 7.39
CA ALA A 3 -9.04 27.69 7.19
C ALA A 3 -10.03 27.86 8.34
N GLN A 4 -11.28 28.21 8.03
CA GLN A 4 -12.37 28.12 9.00
C GLN A 4 -12.55 26.65 9.35
N GLU A 5 -12.43 26.31 10.63
CA GLU A 5 -12.89 25.02 11.14
C GLU A 5 -14.40 24.95 10.94
N THR A 6 -14.83 24.27 9.88
CA THR A 6 -16.21 23.88 9.72
C THR A 6 -16.50 22.84 10.81
N GLY A 7 -17.32 23.22 11.79
CA GLY A 7 -17.77 22.34 12.87
C GLY A 7 -18.52 21.14 12.32
N GLY A 8 -17.78 20.06 12.04
CA GLY A 8 -18.35 18.79 11.61
C GLY A 8 -19.13 18.14 12.75
N VAL A 9 -20.10 17.29 12.40
CA VAL A 9 -20.82 16.48 13.37
C VAL A 9 -19.81 15.61 14.14
N PRO A 10 -19.86 15.57 15.49
CA PRO A 10 -18.97 14.73 16.28
C PRO A 10 -19.11 13.26 15.86
N ARG A 11 -18.00 12.63 15.46
CA ARG A 11 -17.99 11.22 15.12
C ARG A 11 -17.93 10.38 16.40
N ALA A 12 -18.96 9.57 16.65
CA ALA A 12 -18.97 8.67 17.79
C ALA A 12 -17.97 7.53 17.57
N TYR A 13 -16.87 7.53 18.32
CA TYR A 13 -15.91 6.42 18.33
C TYR A 13 -16.47 5.25 19.15
N ARG A 14 -16.55 4.07 18.56
CA ARG A 14 -16.99 2.84 19.24
C ARG A 14 -15.80 1.92 19.45
N ASN A 15 -15.50 1.62 20.72
CA ASN A 15 -14.42 0.71 21.09
C ASN A 15 -14.99 -0.68 21.42
N GLU A 16 -15.64 -1.28 20.44
CA GLU A 16 -16.28 -2.59 20.56
C GLU A 16 -15.54 -3.58 19.64
N LEU A 17 -15.36 -4.81 20.11
CA LEU A 17 -14.76 -5.89 19.35
C LEU A 17 -15.68 -7.10 19.40
N ARG A 18 -16.03 -7.64 18.23
CA ARG A 18 -16.78 -8.89 18.13
C ARG A 18 -15.83 -9.99 17.67
N ARG A 19 -15.82 -11.13 18.35
CA ARG A 19 -15.05 -12.30 17.92
C ARG A 19 -15.53 -12.77 16.54
N ILE A 20 -14.59 -13.18 15.69
CA ILE A 20 -14.85 -13.90 14.45
C ILE A 20 -14.54 -15.37 14.74
N GLU A 21 -15.57 -16.22 14.80
CA GLU A 21 -15.42 -17.63 15.20
C GLU A 21 -14.65 -18.45 14.15
N ASP A 22 -14.98 -18.29 12.87
CA ASP A 22 -14.36 -19.01 11.75
C ASP A 22 -13.60 -18.04 10.83
N ALA A 23 -12.59 -17.37 11.38
CA ALA A 23 -11.84 -16.38 10.63
C ALA A 23 -11.01 -17.02 9.51
N SER A 24 -11.10 -16.44 8.31
CA SER A 24 -10.25 -16.84 7.19
C SER A 24 -8.83 -16.28 7.36
N PRO A 25 -7.80 -17.01 6.94
CA PRO A 25 -6.43 -16.48 6.96
C PRO A 25 -6.32 -15.19 6.14
N LEU A 26 -5.58 -14.20 6.66
CA LEU A 26 -5.37 -12.95 5.92
C LEU A 26 -4.26 -13.13 4.87
N LEU A 27 -4.39 -12.37 3.77
CA LEU A 27 -3.46 -12.39 2.64
C LEU A 27 -3.32 -13.78 1.97
N ALA A 28 -4.34 -14.62 2.08
CA ALA A 28 -4.32 -15.99 1.57
C ALA A 28 -4.57 -16.13 0.06
N ASP A 29 -4.92 -15.03 -0.63
CA ASP A 29 -5.25 -15.08 -2.06
C ASP A 29 -4.03 -15.39 -2.95
N TYR A 30 -2.83 -15.04 -2.48
CA TYR A 30 -1.57 -15.25 -3.21
C TYR A 30 -0.47 -15.81 -2.30
N PRO A 31 -0.62 -17.07 -1.84
CA PRO A 31 0.29 -17.70 -0.87
C PRO A 31 1.72 -17.88 -1.41
N GLU A 32 1.92 -17.77 -2.73
CA GLU A 32 3.24 -17.79 -3.37
C GLU A 32 4.09 -16.55 -3.10
N PHE A 33 3.48 -15.42 -2.69
CA PHE A 33 4.20 -14.18 -2.37
C PHE A 33 4.38 -13.95 -0.88
N PHE A 34 3.39 -14.36 -0.07
CA PHE A 34 3.42 -14.21 1.38
C PHE A 34 2.78 -15.42 2.05
N GLU A 35 3.32 -15.84 3.18
CA GLU A 35 2.66 -16.83 4.02
C GLU A 35 1.32 -16.26 4.52
N PRO A 36 0.20 -17.01 4.40
CA PRO A 36 -1.07 -16.59 4.97
C PRO A 36 -0.95 -16.32 6.46
N ILE A 37 -1.53 -15.21 6.92
CA ILE A 37 -1.50 -14.86 8.33
C ILE A 37 -2.62 -15.62 9.03
N ILE A 38 -2.21 -16.58 9.83
CA ILE A 38 -3.08 -17.41 10.66
C ILE A 38 -2.84 -17.01 12.12
N GLU A 39 -3.88 -16.57 12.81
CA GLU A 39 -3.82 -16.23 14.23
C GLU A 39 -4.89 -16.98 15.00
N GLN A 40 -4.63 -17.26 16.28
CA GLN A 40 -5.57 -17.94 17.19
C GLN A 40 -6.88 -17.17 17.36
N ALA A 41 -6.84 -15.86 17.10
CA ALA A 41 -7.88 -14.93 17.47
C ALA A 41 -8.03 -13.81 16.45
N HIS A 42 -9.24 -13.69 15.91
CA HIS A 42 -9.64 -12.59 15.05
C HIS A 42 -10.87 -11.90 15.63
N TYR A 43 -10.90 -10.58 15.49
CA TYR A 43 -11.98 -9.73 15.97
C TYR A 43 -12.37 -8.76 14.88
N GLU A 44 -13.66 -8.53 14.71
CA GLU A 44 -14.18 -7.43 13.92
C GLU A 44 -14.39 -6.21 14.82
N ALA A 45 -13.81 -5.08 14.43
CA ALA A 45 -14.12 -3.77 14.96
C ALA A 45 -15.10 -3.04 14.01
N PRO A 46 -15.85 -2.04 14.50
CA PRO A 46 -16.63 -1.16 13.65
C PRO A 46 -15.79 -0.51 12.54
N ALA A 47 -16.45 -0.22 11.42
CA ALA A 47 -15.85 0.52 10.30
C ALA A 47 -15.28 1.86 10.75
N ILE A 48 -14.07 2.20 10.29
CA ILE A 48 -13.48 3.53 10.49
C ILE A 48 -14.06 4.50 9.45
N VAL A 49 -14.30 4.03 8.23
CA VAL A 49 -14.96 4.77 7.15
C VAL A 49 -16.13 3.93 6.65
N ASP A 50 -17.31 4.55 6.62
CA ASP A 50 -18.56 3.92 6.23
C ASP A 50 -19.40 4.97 5.49
N ASP A 51 -19.11 5.10 4.20
CA ASP A 51 -19.73 6.09 3.33
C ASP A 51 -21.10 5.57 2.83
N GLU A 52 -22.10 6.46 2.78
CA GLU A 52 -23.39 6.12 2.18
C GLU A 52 -23.23 5.80 0.69
N GLY A 53 -23.80 4.67 0.25
CA GLY A 53 -23.71 4.21 -1.14
C GLY A 53 -22.29 3.79 -1.57
N ALA A 54 -21.45 3.37 -0.64
CA ALA A 54 -20.10 2.87 -0.90
C ALA A 54 -20.06 1.76 -1.97
N ASP A 55 -19.01 1.79 -2.81
CA ASP A 55 -18.77 0.82 -3.88
C ASP A 55 -17.32 0.30 -3.92
N LEU A 56 -16.50 0.71 -2.94
CA LEU A 56 -15.14 0.22 -2.69
C LEU A 56 -15.04 -0.30 -1.25
N HIS A 57 -14.92 -1.61 -1.11
CA HIS A 57 -14.85 -2.26 0.20
C HIS A 57 -13.40 -2.65 0.50
N VAL A 58 -12.85 -2.17 1.61
CA VAL A 58 -11.47 -2.47 2.01
C VAL A 58 -11.44 -2.90 3.47
N ARG A 59 -10.68 -3.97 3.74
CA ARG A 59 -10.51 -4.49 5.08
C ARG A 59 -9.13 -4.14 5.60
N ALA A 60 -9.09 -3.20 6.54
CA ALA A 60 -7.86 -2.91 7.26
C ALA A 60 -7.71 -3.90 8.41
N TRP A 61 -6.48 -4.20 8.82
CA TRP A 61 -6.24 -5.06 9.95
C TRP A 61 -4.98 -4.64 10.72
N ARG A 62 -4.91 -5.03 11.99
CA ARG A 62 -3.72 -4.88 12.83
C ARG A 62 -3.67 -5.99 13.88
N PHE A 63 -2.47 -6.36 14.28
CA PHE A 63 -2.31 -7.15 15.51
C PHE A 63 -2.55 -6.26 16.74
N SER A 64 -3.23 -6.80 17.75
CA SER A 64 -3.48 -6.13 19.02
C SER A 64 -2.96 -6.98 20.17
N TYR A 65 -1.95 -6.49 20.87
CA TYR A 65 -1.41 -7.14 22.06
C TYR A 65 -2.43 -7.23 23.20
N ASN A 66 -3.33 -6.24 23.32
CA ASN A 66 -4.37 -6.22 24.36
C ASN A 66 -5.44 -7.27 24.10
N ALA A 67 -5.86 -7.43 22.83
CA ALA A 67 -6.83 -8.45 22.45
C ALA A 67 -6.19 -9.83 22.22
N ARG A 68 -4.84 -9.89 22.16
CA ARG A 68 -4.05 -11.09 21.85
C ARG A 68 -4.51 -11.73 20.54
N GLY A 69 -4.69 -10.90 19.51
CA GLY A 69 -5.22 -11.34 18.22
C GLY A 69 -5.27 -10.22 17.19
N ILE A 70 -5.75 -10.59 16.01
CA ILE A 70 -5.95 -9.69 14.88
C ILE A 70 -7.28 -8.95 15.06
N ILE A 71 -7.25 -7.64 14.84
CA ILE A 71 -8.44 -6.80 14.71
C ILE A 71 -8.59 -6.43 13.24
N GLU A 72 -9.71 -6.79 12.65
CA GLU A 72 -10.13 -6.47 11.30
C GLU A 72 -11.18 -5.35 11.32
N MET A 73 -11.10 -4.44 10.37
CA MET A 73 -11.98 -3.27 10.24
C MET A 73 -12.52 -3.24 8.80
N PRO A 74 -13.77 -3.66 8.56
CA PRO A 74 -14.40 -3.56 7.26
C PRO A 74 -14.79 -2.11 6.99
N ASN A 75 -14.10 -1.46 6.08
CA ASN A 75 -14.42 -0.09 5.67
C ASN A 75 -15.15 -0.11 4.33
N HIS A 76 -16.17 0.75 4.22
CA HIS A 76 -16.93 0.95 3.00
C HIS A 76 -16.74 2.39 2.54
N LEU A 77 -16.12 2.54 1.37
CA LEU A 77 -15.76 3.84 0.82
C LEU A 77 -16.49 4.09 -0.49
N ASN A 78 -16.80 5.35 -0.76
CA ASN A 78 -17.17 5.78 -2.11
C ASN A 78 -15.91 5.91 -2.97
N ALA A 79 -15.77 5.07 -4.00
CA ALA A 79 -14.58 5.05 -4.85
C ALA A 79 -14.32 6.42 -5.48
N ARG A 80 -15.37 7.10 -5.98
CA ARG A 80 -15.25 8.40 -6.65
C ARG A 80 -14.79 9.52 -5.73
N ASN A 81 -14.85 9.33 -4.42
CA ASN A 81 -14.35 10.27 -3.41
C ASN A 81 -13.04 9.78 -2.77
N THR A 82 -12.47 8.67 -3.24
CA THR A 82 -11.30 8.03 -2.65
C THR A 82 -10.06 8.21 -3.55
N ALA A 83 -8.94 8.56 -2.93
CA ALA A 83 -7.63 8.51 -3.56
C ALA A 83 -6.88 7.26 -3.10
N VAL A 84 -6.35 6.49 -4.05
CA VAL A 84 -5.49 5.33 -3.80
C VAL A 84 -4.06 5.73 -4.11
N ILE A 85 -3.17 5.62 -3.13
CA ILE A 85 -1.78 6.07 -3.24
C ILE A 85 -0.86 4.88 -2.98
N MET A 86 -0.14 4.44 -4.01
CA MET A 86 0.95 3.49 -3.85
C MET A 86 2.22 4.24 -3.46
N VAL A 87 2.70 4.01 -2.24
CA VAL A 87 3.96 4.61 -1.79
C VAL A 87 5.11 3.75 -2.28
N HIS A 88 5.85 4.28 -3.24
CA HIS A 88 7.06 3.67 -3.78
C HIS A 88 8.24 3.91 -2.81
N PRO A 89 8.90 2.83 -2.32
CA PRO A 89 10.02 2.98 -1.41
C PRO A 89 11.26 3.54 -2.11
N TRP A 90 12.04 4.29 -1.35
CA TRP A 90 13.29 4.87 -1.84
C TRP A 90 14.38 3.82 -1.92
N GLY A 91 15.29 3.99 -2.87
CA GLY A 91 16.48 3.15 -3.01
C GLY A 91 16.33 2.03 -4.04
N ILE A 92 15.11 1.61 -4.40
CA ILE A 92 14.91 0.26 -5.00
C ILE A 92 15.31 0.11 -6.47
N ASP A 93 15.74 -1.10 -6.82
CA ASP A 93 15.81 -1.59 -8.20
C ASP A 93 14.48 -2.24 -8.59
N ASP A 94 13.61 -1.45 -9.20
CA ASP A 94 12.31 -1.87 -9.71
C ASP A 94 12.28 -1.99 -11.25
N GLY A 95 13.45 -2.03 -11.88
CA GLY A 95 13.59 -2.04 -13.34
C GLY A 95 13.27 -0.70 -14.01
N GLN A 96 13.14 0.41 -13.28
CA GLN A 96 12.92 1.74 -13.88
C GLN A 96 14.21 2.48 -14.27
N GLY A 97 15.39 1.94 -13.98
CA GLY A 97 16.61 2.53 -14.49
C GLY A 97 17.93 2.20 -13.82
N TRP A 98 17.95 1.46 -12.74
CA TRP A 98 19.19 0.96 -12.14
C TRP A 98 19.27 -0.54 -12.29
N ASN A 99 20.48 -1.06 -12.49
CA ASN A 99 20.75 -2.48 -12.35
C ASN A 99 21.79 -2.63 -11.25
N THR A 100 21.34 -2.97 -10.06
CA THR A 100 22.23 -2.95 -8.90
C THR A 100 23.11 -4.20 -8.84
N PRO A 101 24.40 -4.09 -8.49
CA PRO A 101 25.32 -5.22 -8.52
C PRO A 101 24.99 -6.23 -7.41
N GLU A 102 24.61 -7.46 -7.74
CA GLU A 102 24.29 -8.47 -6.73
C GLU A 102 25.53 -9.24 -6.24
N PRO A 103 25.61 -9.62 -4.94
CA PRO A 103 24.58 -9.49 -3.90
C PRO A 103 24.64 -8.18 -3.09
N ALA A 104 25.57 -7.26 -3.40
CA ALA A 104 25.81 -6.04 -2.63
C ALA A 104 24.94 -4.83 -3.05
N GLY A 105 24.02 -5.04 -3.99
CA GLY A 105 23.17 -4.04 -4.62
C GLY A 105 22.03 -3.61 -3.70
N VAL A 106 21.05 -2.89 -4.25
CA VAL A 106 19.94 -2.45 -3.42
C VAL A 106 19.11 -3.67 -3.05
N ALA A 107 18.90 -3.87 -1.75
CA ALA A 107 18.06 -4.91 -1.18
C ALA A 107 16.96 -4.26 -0.31
N ASP A 108 15.97 -3.61 -0.93
CA ASP A 108 14.85 -2.98 -0.22
C ASP A 108 14.13 -3.95 0.73
N PHE A 109 13.94 -5.18 0.25
CA PHE A 109 13.37 -6.27 1.04
C PHE A 109 14.46 -7.12 1.71
N CYS A 110 15.59 -6.51 2.05
CA CYS A 110 16.77 -7.06 2.76
C CYS A 110 17.59 -8.12 2.00
N THR A 111 17.03 -8.83 1.02
CA THR A 111 17.78 -9.78 0.18
C THR A 111 17.42 -9.65 -1.29
N LYS A 112 18.33 -10.10 -2.17
CA LYS A 112 18.12 -10.20 -3.61
C LYS A 112 16.85 -11.00 -3.95
N GLU A 113 16.70 -12.17 -3.33
CA GLU A 113 15.60 -13.10 -3.59
C GLU A 113 14.26 -12.45 -3.22
N LYS A 114 14.21 -11.75 -2.08
CA LYS A 114 13.03 -11.03 -1.64
C LYS A 114 12.70 -9.84 -2.55
N ASN A 115 13.69 -9.13 -3.08
CA ASN A 115 13.45 -8.09 -4.09
C ASN A 115 12.83 -8.66 -5.37
N HIS A 116 13.37 -9.77 -5.88
CA HIS A 116 12.79 -10.41 -7.07
C HIS A 116 11.36 -10.88 -6.82
N LEU A 117 11.08 -11.44 -5.64
CA LEU A 117 9.73 -11.85 -5.23
C LEU A 117 8.78 -10.65 -5.14
N ALA A 118 9.19 -9.56 -4.49
CA ALA A 118 8.40 -8.33 -4.39
C ALA A 118 8.16 -7.66 -5.75
N GLY A 119 9.16 -7.68 -6.64
CA GLY A 119 9.02 -7.19 -8.02
C GLY A 119 8.00 -8.01 -8.82
N ARG A 120 7.99 -9.34 -8.65
CA ARG A 120 6.96 -10.21 -9.24
C ARG A 120 5.58 -9.92 -8.67
N HIS A 121 5.43 -9.88 -7.35
CA HIS A 121 4.17 -9.53 -6.68
C HIS A 121 3.62 -8.18 -7.18
N THR A 122 4.50 -7.18 -7.34
CA THR A 122 4.10 -5.87 -7.85
C THR A 122 3.51 -5.95 -9.26
N ARG A 123 4.10 -6.77 -10.14
CA ARG A 123 3.64 -6.94 -11.53
C ARG A 123 2.37 -7.78 -11.63
N GLU A 124 2.26 -8.82 -10.83
CA GLU A 124 1.23 -9.86 -10.95
C GLU A 124 -0.02 -9.55 -10.09
N VAL A 125 0.11 -8.80 -8.99
CA VAL A 125 -0.99 -8.52 -8.05
C VAL A 125 -1.27 -7.02 -7.92
N VAL A 126 -0.28 -6.24 -7.50
CA VAL A 126 -0.47 -4.81 -7.17
C VAL A 126 -0.83 -4.00 -8.41
N ARG A 127 -0.10 -4.19 -9.52
CA ARG A 127 -0.36 -3.44 -10.76
C ARG A 127 -1.75 -3.72 -11.35
N PRO A 128 -2.23 -4.98 -11.46
CA PRO A 128 -3.61 -5.26 -11.86
C PRO A 128 -4.65 -4.61 -10.94
N LEU A 129 -4.48 -4.67 -9.62
CA LEU A 129 -5.36 -4.00 -8.67
C LEU A 129 -5.41 -2.49 -8.89
N LEU A 130 -4.26 -1.82 -8.99
CA LEU A 130 -4.22 -0.37 -9.21
C LEU A 130 -4.83 0.01 -10.57
N ASN A 131 -4.63 -0.82 -11.59
CA ASN A 131 -5.21 -0.59 -12.91
C ASN A 131 -6.74 -0.76 -12.92
N SER A 132 -7.29 -1.73 -12.19
CA SER A 132 -8.75 -1.92 -12.11
C SER A 132 -9.47 -0.77 -11.40
N LEU A 133 -8.76 -0.03 -10.55
CA LEU A 133 -9.27 1.14 -9.85
C LEU A 133 -9.19 2.42 -10.70
N ARG A 134 -8.47 2.42 -11.83
CA ARG A 134 -8.40 3.59 -12.72
C ARG A 134 -9.75 3.84 -13.38
N GLY A 135 -10.24 5.07 -13.29
CA GLY A 135 -11.57 5.44 -13.77
C GLY A 135 -12.71 5.09 -12.80
N ARG A 136 -12.40 4.40 -11.70
CA ARG A 136 -13.35 4.15 -10.58
C ARG A 136 -13.03 5.01 -9.37
N ALA A 137 -11.79 4.95 -8.90
CA ALA A 137 -11.30 5.81 -7.83
C ALA A 137 -11.12 7.25 -8.35
N ALA A 138 -11.29 8.26 -7.49
CA ALA A 138 -11.03 9.66 -7.86
C ALA A 138 -9.60 9.83 -8.38
N PHE A 139 -8.63 9.24 -7.66
CA PHE A 139 -7.23 9.26 -8.05
C PHE A 139 -6.56 7.92 -7.77
N VAL A 140 -5.70 7.50 -8.70
CA VAL A 140 -4.72 6.41 -8.49
C VAL A 140 -3.33 7.01 -8.70
N MET A 141 -2.61 7.22 -7.60
CA MET A 141 -1.35 7.96 -7.55
C MET A 141 -0.20 7.09 -7.05
N TYR A 142 1.01 7.54 -7.34
CA TYR A 142 2.23 6.95 -6.82
C TYR A 142 3.03 8.05 -6.12
N SER A 143 3.64 7.74 -4.97
CA SER A 143 4.59 8.67 -4.39
C SER A 143 5.78 8.82 -5.34
N LEU A 144 6.20 10.06 -5.57
CA LEU A 144 7.40 10.38 -6.31
C LEU A 144 8.40 11.06 -5.40
N PRO A 145 9.70 10.91 -5.68
CA PRO A 145 10.73 11.64 -4.96
C PRO A 145 10.50 13.15 -5.07
N GLY A 146 10.59 13.85 -3.93
CA GLY A 146 10.47 15.30 -3.85
C GLY A 146 11.71 16.01 -4.41
N ALA A 147 12.60 16.49 -3.53
CA ALA A 147 13.85 17.13 -3.95
C ALA A 147 14.79 16.14 -4.64
N LYS A 148 15.34 16.54 -5.79
CA LYS A 148 16.21 15.72 -6.64
C LYS A 148 17.67 16.02 -6.31
N ASP A 149 18.28 15.28 -5.40
CA ASP A 149 19.74 15.27 -5.37
C ASP A 149 20.30 14.52 -6.60
N PRO A 150 21.59 14.72 -6.94
CA PRO A 150 22.17 14.14 -8.15
C PRO A 150 22.08 12.61 -8.24
N ILE A 151 22.04 11.90 -7.12
CA ILE A 151 21.90 10.44 -7.08
C ILE A 151 20.45 10.10 -7.41
N ARG A 152 19.49 10.62 -6.65
CA ARG A 152 18.04 10.36 -6.86
C ARG A 152 17.56 10.73 -8.27
N ARG A 153 18.15 11.76 -8.87
CA ARG A 153 17.88 12.15 -10.26
C ARG A 153 18.20 11.04 -11.25
N LYS A 154 19.28 10.27 -11.03
CA LYS A 154 19.64 9.13 -11.88
C LYS A 154 18.73 7.93 -11.66
N LEU A 155 18.30 7.74 -10.41
CA LEU A 155 17.55 6.57 -9.96
C LEU A 155 16.07 6.58 -10.39
N TYR A 156 15.38 7.72 -10.21
CA TYR A 156 13.92 7.74 -10.18
C TYR A 156 13.29 8.65 -11.23
N ARG A 157 12.10 8.23 -11.68
CA ARG A 157 11.15 9.15 -12.31
C ARG A 157 10.65 10.15 -11.28
N SER A 158 10.31 11.34 -11.76
CA SER A 158 9.78 12.44 -10.96
C SER A 158 8.82 13.26 -11.80
N LEU A 159 8.05 14.15 -11.18
CA LEU A 159 7.07 14.99 -11.88
C LEU A 159 7.67 15.81 -13.03
N SER A 160 8.94 16.20 -12.90
CA SER A 160 9.62 17.07 -13.88
C SER A 160 10.86 16.44 -14.51
N HIS A 161 11.09 15.13 -14.34
CA HIS A 161 12.24 14.46 -14.96
C HIS A 161 12.03 12.95 -15.05
N THR A 162 12.48 12.40 -16.17
CA THR A 162 12.59 10.98 -16.45
C THR A 162 14.06 10.68 -16.77
N PRO A 163 14.72 9.71 -16.11
CA PRO A 163 16.10 9.35 -16.42
C PRO A 163 16.31 8.99 -17.90
N THR A 164 17.41 9.45 -18.48
CA THR A 164 17.81 9.11 -19.85
C THR A 164 18.40 7.69 -19.91
N GLU A 165 18.55 7.13 -21.11
CA GLU A 165 19.25 5.84 -21.27
C GLU A 165 20.70 5.88 -20.75
N GLN A 166 21.37 7.02 -20.92
CA GLN A 166 22.73 7.20 -20.40
C GLN A 166 22.76 7.27 -18.87
N ASP A 167 21.80 7.95 -18.25
CA ASP A 167 21.66 7.97 -16.78
C ASP A 167 21.51 6.54 -16.25
N ARG A 168 20.68 5.73 -16.93
CA ARG A 168 20.46 4.32 -16.59
C ARG A 168 21.69 3.43 -16.76
N LYS A 169 22.53 3.69 -17.76
CA LYS A 169 23.79 2.94 -17.96
C LYS A 169 24.87 3.32 -16.95
N SER A 170 24.83 4.53 -16.40
CA SER A 170 25.84 5.07 -15.48
C SER A 170 25.67 4.65 -14.02
N GLY A 171 24.70 3.78 -13.78
CA GLY A 171 24.10 3.52 -12.49
C GLY A 171 23.81 2.04 -12.33
#